data_AF-A0A959DK77-F1
#
_entry.id   AF-A0A959DK77-F1
#
_cell.length_a   1.000
_cell.length_b   1.000
_cell.length_c   1.000
_cell.angle_alpha   90.00
_cell.angle_beta   90.00
_cell.angle_gamma   90.00
#
_symmetry.space_group_name_H-M   'P 1'
#
loop_
_entity.id
_entity.type
_entity.pdbx_description
1 polymer ?
#
loop_
_entity_poly.entity_id
_entity_poly.type
_entity_poly.pdbx_seq_one_letter_code
_entity_poly.pdbx_strand_id
1 'polypeptide(L)'
;PATVQLDASGTGSIAAGDVFDAVNSSDNCGTVNPQSVSPSSFTCANLGENPVTLTVNDGHGNTATCSATVTVADPNGFCSQVVCLDGEIAKLVMDVEGMGLNSSIERAITSRLELAAYKFCLWNSASTAISNLENIITYVQYQRGRYIPIGQANYIIGQIQALIDALNDGIAECCSGAARGPQPANVVEGSEALKLEVAPNPFRSETGIQFYLPDAGPASLDVFNLQGQRVRSLLAETLDAGRHARQWDGTADGGQALSAGVYLVRLRTEAGVLVKKVSLAR
;
A
#
# COMPACT_ATOMS: atom_id res chain seq x y z
N PRO A 1 5.38 -35.49 19.70
CA PRO A 1 5.16 -34.34 18.80
C PRO A 1 5.13 -33.04 19.60
N ALA A 2 6.10 -32.15 19.36
CA ALA A 2 6.17 -30.84 20.01
C ALA A 2 5.30 -29.82 19.25
N THR A 3 4.61 -28.96 19.99
CA THR A 3 3.74 -27.93 19.43
C THR A 3 4.21 -26.55 19.89
N VAL A 4 4.40 -25.63 18.95
CA VAL A 4 4.71 -24.22 19.23
C VAL A 4 3.43 -23.41 19.18
N GLN A 5 3.17 -22.61 20.21
CA GLN A 5 2.09 -21.65 20.21
C GLN A 5 2.66 -20.28 19.90
N LEU A 6 2.10 -19.59 18.91
CA LEU A 6 2.49 -18.22 18.61
C LEU A 6 1.92 -17.25 19.66
N ASP A 7 2.70 -16.25 20.03
CA ASP A 7 2.30 -15.18 20.94
C ASP A 7 1.54 -14.06 20.20
N ALA A 8 1.15 -13.02 20.94
CA ALA A 8 0.39 -11.88 20.39
C ALA A 8 1.14 -11.09 19.29
N SER A 9 2.46 -11.29 19.14
CA SER A 9 3.26 -10.69 18.06
C SER A 9 3.38 -11.59 16.83
N GLY A 10 2.75 -12.76 16.83
CA GLY A 10 2.83 -13.72 15.73
C GLY A 10 4.15 -14.48 15.69
N THR A 11 4.87 -14.55 16.81
CA THR A 11 6.15 -15.27 16.92
C THR A 11 6.11 -16.34 18.01
N GLY A 12 6.93 -17.37 17.87
CA GLY A 12 7.05 -18.45 18.84
C GLY A 12 8.44 -19.09 18.78
N SER A 13 8.85 -19.74 19.86
CA SER A 13 10.15 -20.40 19.93
C SER A 13 10.08 -21.73 20.67
N ILE A 14 11.07 -22.59 20.43
CA ILE A 14 11.23 -23.89 21.10
C ILE A 14 12.64 -24.05 21.64
N ALA A 15 12.76 -24.78 22.73
CA ALA A 15 14.02 -25.27 23.25
C ALA A 15 14.27 -26.73 22.83
N ALA A 16 15.53 -27.15 22.86
CA ALA A 16 15.90 -28.54 22.55
C ALA A 16 15.22 -29.55 23.48
N GLY A 17 14.95 -29.16 24.74
CA GLY A 17 14.22 -29.98 25.70
C GLY A 17 12.75 -30.23 25.34
N ASP A 18 12.13 -29.35 24.54
CA ASP A 18 10.72 -29.48 24.16
C ASP A 18 10.50 -30.53 23.06
N VAL A 19 11.55 -30.79 22.27
CA VAL A 19 11.56 -31.79 21.19
C VAL A 19 12.17 -33.11 21.64
N PHE A 20 13.01 -33.07 22.68
CA PHE A 20 13.75 -34.24 23.17
C PHE A 20 12.83 -35.29 23.81
N ASP A 21 12.93 -36.52 23.30
CA ASP A 21 12.24 -37.68 23.86
C ASP A 21 13.21 -38.52 24.72
N ALA A 22 13.13 -38.34 26.03
CA ALA A 22 13.99 -39.05 26.98
C ALA A 22 13.72 -40.56 27.06
N VAL A 23 12.54 -41.03 26.64
CA VAL A 23 12.19 -42.46 26.69
C VAL A 23 12.80 -43.21 25.51
N ASN A 24 12.87 -42.55 24.35
CA ASN A 24 13.43 -43.12 23.12
C ASN A 24 14.88 -42.70 22.85
N SER A 25 15.49 -41.92 23.73
CA SER A 25 16.90 -41.54 23.64
C SER A 25 17.73 -42.33 24.65
N SER A 26 18.52 -43.28 24.15
CA SER A 26 19.38 -44.14 24.98
C SER A 26 20.85 -43.96 24.62
N ASP A 27 21.70 -43.95 25.64
CA ASP A 27 23.15 -44.12 25.49
C ASP A 27 23.58 -45.35 26.30
N ASN A 28 24.61 -46.05 25.82
CA ASN A 28 25.12 -47.26 26.44
C ASN A 28 25.99 -46.98 27.67
N CYS A 29 26.37 -45.71 27.91
CA CYS A 29 27.26 -45.31 29.00
C CYS A 29 26.75 -44.15 29.86
N GLY A 30 25.60 -43.54 29.57
CA GLY A 30 25.14 -42.35 30.28
C GLY A 30 23.75 -41.84 29.94
N THR A 31 23.45 -40.64 30.44
CA THR A 31 22.21 -39.91 30.15
C THR A 31 22.41 -39.04 28.91
N VAL A 32 21.51 -39.15 27.94
CA VAL A 32 21.49 -38.28 26.76
C VAL A 32 20.94 -36.91 27.15
N ASN A 33 21.65 -35.84 26.83
CA ASN A 33 21.24 -34.47 27.13
C ASN A 33 20.93 -33.71 25.83
N PRO A 34 19.78 -33.00 25.76
CA PRO A 34 19.48 -32.11 24.64
C PRO A 34 20.46 -30.93 24.60
N GLN A 35 21.00 -30.61 23.41
CA GLN A 35 21.94 -29.50 23.22
C GLN A 35 21.30 -28.33 22.47
N SER A 36 20.80 -28.58 21.26
CA SER A 36 20.24 -27.51 20.41
C SER A 36 19.20 -28.05 19.44
N VAL A 37 18.34 -27.16 18.94
CA VAL A 37 17.34 -27.46 17.90
C VAL A 37 17.36 -26.34 16.85
N SER A 38 17.25 -26.69 15.57
CA SER A 38 17.24 -25.73 14.46
C SER A 38 16.27 -26.13 13.34
N PRO A 39 15.40 -25.22 12.87
CA PRO A 39 15.15 -23.88 13.42
C PRO A 39 14.51 -23.91 14.83
N SER A 40 14.78 -22.89 15.65
CA SER A 40 14.23 -22.76 17.01
C SER A 40 13.25 -21.61 17.19
N SER A 41 13.04 -20.79 16.16
CA SER A 41 12.08 -19.69 16.14
C SER A 41 11.16 -19.78 14.92
N PHE A 42 9.89 -19.47 15.12
CA PHE A 42 8.83 -19.61 14.13
C PHE A 42 7.96 -18.36 14.11
N THR A 43 7.37 -18.07 12.96
CA THR A 43 6.43 -16.96 12.78
C THR A 43 5.12 -17.46 12.18
N CYS A 44 4.17 -16.56 11.94
CA CYS A 44 2.94 -16.86 11.20
C CYS A 44 3.19 -17.51 9.82
N ALA A 45 4.36 -17.31 9.20
CA ALA A 45 4.70 -17.97 7.93
C ALA A 45 4.95 -19.48 8.08
N ASN A 46 5.14 -19.96 9.31
CA ASN A 46 5.43 -21.35 9.63
C ASN A 46 4.21 -22.11 10.17
N LEU A 47 2.98 -21.63 10.01
CA LEU A 47 1.80 -22.35 10.47
C LEU A 47 1.72 -23.77 9.88
N GLY A 48 1.42 -24.76 10.72
CA GLY A 48 1.40 -26.17 10.33
C GLY A 48 2.68 -26.92 10.69
N GLU A 49 2.98 -27.99 9.96
CA GLU A 49 4.11 -28.89 10.26
C GLU A 49 5.43 -28.37 9.70
N ASN A 50 6.47 -28.32 10.55
CA ASN A 50 7.81 -27.86 10.18
C ASN A 50 8.87 -28.88 10.60
N PRO A 51 9.81 -29.25 9.71
CA PRO A 51 10.93 -30.12 10.08
C PRO A 51 11.98 -29.33 10.88
N VAL A 52 12.46 -29.93 11.96
CA VAL A 52 13.57 -29.41 12.79
C VAL A 52 14.64 -30.46 12.99
N THR A 53 15.88 -30.02 13.18
CA THR A 53 17.02 -30.88 13.52
C THR A 53 17.35 -30.70 15.00
N LEU A 54 17.24 -31.76 15.78
CA LEU A 54 17.64 -31.80 17.19
C LEU A 54 19.07 -32.36 17.29
N THR A 55 19.92 -31.70 18.07
CA THR A 55 21.26 -32.17 18.44
C THR A 55 21.29 -32.53 19.92
N VAL A 56 21.81 -33.71 20.24
CA VAL A 56 21.94 -34.24 21.61
C VAL A 56 23.38 -34.66 21.88
N ASN A 57 23.77 -34.77 23.15
CA ASN A 57 25.07 -35.32 23.56
C ASN A 57 24.95 -36.36 24.68
N ASP A 58 26.04 -37.08 24.93
CA ASP A 58 26.16 -38.13 25.96
C ASP A 58 26.77 -37.65 27.28
N GLY A 59 26.96 -36.34 27.46
CA GLY A 59 27.70 -35.76 28.58
C GLY A 59 29.22 -36.02 28.58
N HIS A 60 29.75 -36.75 27.59
CA HIS A 60 31.18 -37.10 27.44
C HIS A 60 31.78 -36.56 26.12
N GLY A 61 31.02 -35.74 25.38
CA GLY A 61 31.49 -35.00 24.21
C GLY A 61 31.10 -35.62 22.87
N ASN A 62 30.43 -36.77 22.84
CA ASN A 62 29.87 -37.31 21.61
C ASN A 62 28.51 -36.66 21.34
N THR A 63 28.24 -36.36 20.06
CA THR A 63 26.98 -35.74 19.64
C THR A 63 26.29 -36.58 18.58
N ALA A 64 24.95 -36.53 18.58
CA ALA A 64 24.11 -37.15 17.57
C ALA A 64 23.02 -36.16 17.14
N THR A 65 22.50 -36.33 15.93
CA THR A 65 21.39 -35.52 15.41
C THR A 65 20.24 -36.40 14.96
N CYS A 66 19.02 -35.87 15.08
CA CYS A 66 17.82 -36.50 14.55
C CYS A 66 16.86 -35.43 13.99
N SER A 67 16.09 -35.81 12.97
CA SER A 67 15.02 -34.96 12.46
C SER A 67 13.72 -35.24 13.22
N ALA A 68 13.02 -34.18 13.58
CA ALA A 68 11.72 -34.22 14.21
C ALA A 68 10.76 -33.24 13.50
N THR A 69 9.45 -33.49 13.61
CA THR A 69 8.43 -32.57 13.11
C THR A 69 7.82 -31.81 14.28
N VAL A 70 7.73 -30.49 14.14
CA VAL A 70 7.12 -29.58 15.10
C VAL A 70 5.89 -28.94 14.45
N THR A 71 4.77 -28.91 15.17
CA THR A 71 3.54 -28.27 14.69
C THR A 71 3.45 -26.86 15.26
N VAL A 72 3.37 -25.83 14.40
CA VAL A 72 3.13 -24.45 14.81
C VAL A 72 1.63 -24.17 14.74
N ALA A 73 1.05 -23.74 15.86
CA ALA A 73 -0.37 -23.49 16.01
C ALA A 73 -0.64 -22.05 16.50
N ASP A 74 -1.77 -21.53 16.09
CA ASP A 74 -2.28 -20.22 16.49
C ASP A 74 -3.74 -20.34 16.98
N PRO A 75 -3.95 -20.78 18.24
CA PRO A 75 -5.27 -21.09 18.77
C PRO A 75 -6.09 -19.84 19.09
N ASN A 76 -5.41 -18.70 19.29
CA ASN A 76 -6.04 -17.42 19.55
C ASN A 76 -6.25 -16.62 18.26
N GLY A 77 -5.82 -17.17 17.13
CA GLY A 77 -5.92 -16.51 15.85
C GLY A 77 -5.10 -15.23 15.80
N PHE A 78 -3.98 -15.06 16.50
CA PHE A 78 -3.16 -13.83 16.40
C PHE A 78 -2.62 -13.59 14.99
N CYS A 79 -2.37 -14.64 14.22
CA CYS A 79 -2.11 -14.59 12.78
C CYS A 79 -3.39 -14.35 11.95
N SER A 80 -4.54 -14.16 12.61
CA SER A 80 -5.88 -13.99 12.02
C SER A 80 -6.82 -13.02 12.79
N GLN A 81 -6.36 -12.24 13.79
CA GLN A 81 -7.23 -11.50 14.72
C GLN A 81 -6.96 -9.99 14.68
N VAL A 82 -8.08 -9.28 14.61
CA VAL A 82 -8.29 -7.84 14.48
C VAL A 82 -9.11 -7.42 15.72
N VAL A 83 -8.71 -6.41 16.50
CA VAL A 83 -9.53 -5.90 17.64
C VAL A 83 -10.00 -4.48 17.34
N CYS A 84 -11.31 -4.28 17.15
CA CYS A 84 -11.91 -3.01 16.75
C CYS A 84 -12.32 -2.08 17.90
N LEU A 85 -12.00 -0.78 17.78
CA LEU A 85 -12.59 0.32 18.55
C LEU A 85 -13.92 0.74 17.90
N ASP A 86 -14.98 -0.05 18.11
CA ASP A 86 -16.28 0.16 17.46
C ASP A 86 -17.01 1.48 17.83
N GLY A 87 -16.54 2.22 18.85
CA GLY A 87 -17.24 3.39 19.40
C GLY A 87 -16.91 4.75 18.78
N GLU A 88 -15.63 5.03 18.46
CA GLU A 88 -15.21 6.35 17.98
C GLU A 88 -15.45 6.52 16.48
N ILE A 89 -15.42 5.43 15.72
CA ILE A 89 -15.55 5.47 14.26
C ILE A 89 -17.01 5.51 13.80
N ALA A 90 -17.92 4.90 14.55
CA ALA A 90 -19.36 5.04 14.34
C ALA A 90 -19.80 6.52 14.42
N LYS A 91 -19.14 7.33 15.26
CA LYS A 91 -19.41 8.77 15.39
C LYS A 91 -18.96 9.55 14.16
N LEU A 92 -17.83 9.18 13.54
CA LEU A 92 -17.30 9.79 12.31
C LEU A 92 -18.17 9.47 11.08
N VAL A 93 -18.73 8.25 11.02
CA VAL A 93 -19.64 7.82 9.96
C VAL A 93 -20.99 8.56 10.03
N MET A 94 -21.56 8.69 11.23
CA MET A 94 -22.83 9.38 11.45
C MET A 94 -22.78 10.89 11.13
N ASP A 95 -21.61 11.53 11.24
CA ASP A 95 -21.44 12.96 10.92
C ASP A 95 -21.44 13.26 9.40
N VAL A 96 -21.26 12.24 8.54
CA VAL A 96 -21.33 12.36 7.07
C VAL A 96 -22.77 12.18 6.56
N GLU A 97 -23.58 11.41 7.26
CA GLU A 97 -25.00 11.22 6.93
C GLU A 97 -25.80 12.50 7.19
N GLY A 98 -26.46 13.03 6.15
CA GLY A 98 -27.25 14.25 6.25
C GLY A 98 -26.49 15.54 5.93
N MET A 99 -25.31 15.45 5.29
CA MET A 99 -24.56 16.61 4.80
C MET A 99 -25.13 17.24 3.51
N GLY A 100 -26.21 16.69 2.94
CA GLY A 100 -26.85 17.22 1.72
C GLY A 100 -26.01 16.99 0.46
N LEU A 101 -25.14 15.99 0.48
CA LEU A 101 -24.37 15.56 -0.67
C LEU A 101 -25.27 14.79 -1.65
N ASN A 102 -24.81 14.66 -2.89
CA ASN A 102 -25.40 13.69 -3.81
C ASN A 102 -25.31 12.30 -3.15
N SER A 103 -26.41 11.54 -3.19
CA SER A 103 -26.55 10.27 -2.48
C SER A 103 -25.54 9.18 -2.91
N SER A 104 -24.92 9.30 -4.08
CA SER A 104 -23.85 8.42 -4.53
C SER A 104 -22.50 8.80 -3.94
N ILE A 105 -22.23 10.10 -3.75
CA ILE A 105 -21.01 10.62 -3.12
C ILE A 105 -21.06 10.41 -1.61
N GLU A 106 -22.21 10.65 -0.98
CA GLU A 106 -22.42 10.38 0.45
C GLU A 106 -22.15 8.90 0.76
N ARG A 107 -22.77 7.98 0.00
CA ARG A 107 -22.49 6.54 0.11
C ARG A 107 -21.03 6.17 -0.19
N ALA A 108 -20.37 6.83 -1.15
CA ALA A 108 -18.98 6.55 -1.48
C ALA A 108 -17.99 6.98 -0.37
N ILE A 109 -18.31 8.05 0.36
CA ILE A 109 -17.49 8.53 1.49
C ILE A 109 -17.78 7.67 2.73
N THR A 110 -19.06 7.44 3.05
CA THR A 110 -19.47 6.60 4.19
C THR A 110 -18.91 5.18 4.07
N SER A 111 -19.05 4.52 2.92
CA SER A 111 -18.52 3.16 2.69
C SER A 111 -17.00 3.06 2.82
N ARG A 112 -16.25 4.11 2.47
CA ARG A 112 -14.80 4.13 2.61
C ARG A 112 -14.35 4.46 4.03
N LEU A 113 -15.10 5.28 4.76
CA LEU A 113 -14.87 5.50 6.18
C LEU A 113 -15.14 4.24 7.00
N GLU A 114 -16.20 3.48 6.67
CA GLU A 114 -16.47 2.17 7.26
C GLU A 114 -15.38 1.13 6.92
N LEU A 115 -14.87 1.14 5.68
CA LEU A 115 -13.76 0.25 5.29
C LEU A 115 -12.44 0.64 5.96
N ALA A 116 -12.18 1.94 6.11
CA ALA A 116 -11.05 2.43 6.90
C ALA A 116 -11.20 1.98 8.35
N ALA A 117 -12.38 2.15 8.95
CA ALA A 117 -12.68 1.75 10.32
C ALA A 117 -12.31 0.30 10.60
N TYR A 118 -12.80 -0.60 9.74
CA TYR A 118 -12.52 -2.03 9.80
C TYR A 118 -11.01 -2.34 9.72
N LYS A 119 -10.26 -1.57 8.93
CA LYS A 119 -8.80 -1.74 8.75
C LYS A 119 -7.97 -1.07 9.84
N PHE A 120 -8.47 -0.02 10.48
CA PHE A 120 -7.84 0.62 11.62
C PHE A 120 -7.78 -0.29 12.85
N CYS A 121 -8.78 -1.17 13.01
CA CYS A 121 -8.83 -2.19 14.05
C CYS A 121 -7.66 -3.20 14.03
N LEU A 122 -6.91 -3.27 12.94
CA LEU A 122 -5.81 -4.20 12.74
C LEU A 122 -4.46 -3.66 13.26
N TRP A 123 -4.41 -2.42 13.77
CA TRP A 123 -3.13 -1.74 14.06
C TRP A 123 -3.14 -0.96 15.39
N ASN A 124 -2.30 -1.37 16.35
CA ASN A 124 -2.33 -0.93 17.76
C ASN A 124 -1.73 0.47 18.04
N SER A 125 -1.49 1.28 17.00
CA SER A 125 -0.93 2.65 17.10
C SER A 125 -1.72 3.68 16.27
N ALA A 126 -3.04 3.49 16.17
CA ALA A 126 -3.96 4.28 15.35
C ALA A 126 -4.08 5.78 15.70
N SER A 127 -3.43 6.31 16.74
CA SER A 127 -3.66 7.69 17.23
C SER A 127 -3.36 8.78 16.19
N THR A 128 -2.29 8.65 15.41
CA THR A 128 -1.92 9.64 14.38
C THR A 128 -2.85 9.62 13.17
N ALA A 129 -3.30 8.44 12.78
CA ALA A 129 -4.18 8.29 11.62
C ALA A 129 -5.65 8.60 11.97
N ILE A 130 -6.04 8.46 13.25
CA ILE A 130 -7.28 9.06 13.80
C ILE A 130 -7.24 10.59 13.69
N SER A 131 -6.16 11.26 14.10
CA SER A 131 -6.05 12.73 13.97
C SER A 131 -6.10 13.22 12.50
N ASN A 132 -5.60 12.44 11.55
CA ASN A 132 -5.70 12.77 10.12
C ASN A 132 -7.15 12.66 9.60
N LEU A 133 -7.90 11.65 10.06
CA LEU A 133 -9.32 11.53 9.75
C LEU A 133 -10.14 12.67 10.37
N GLU A 134 -9.86 13.05 11.61
CA GLU A 134 -10.51 14.19 12.28
C GLU A 134 -10.31 15.52 11.50
N ASN A 135 -9.11 15.72 10.93
CA ASN A 135 -8.81 16.89 10.09
C ASN A 135 -9.56 16.87 8.75
N ILE A 136 -9.64 15.71 8.08
CA ILE A 136 -10.43 15.54 6.85
C ILE A 136 -11.90 15.81 7.12
N ILE A 137 -12.43 15.31 8.24
CA ILE A 137 -13.82 15.50 8.64
C ILE A 137 -14.08 16.96 9.01
N THR A 138 -13.17 17.63 9.70
CA THR A 138 -13.26 19.07 9.98
C THR A 138 -13.29 19.91 8.68
N TYR A 139 -12.47 19.56 7.68
CA TYR A 139 -12.48 20.19 6.35
C TYR A 139 -13.81 20.00 5.61
N VAL A 140 -14.37 18.80 5.71
CA VAL A 140 -15.67 18.43 5.11
C VAL A 140 -16.83 19.13 5.85
N GLN A 141 -16.80 19.21 7.18
CA GLN A 141 -17.77 19.89 8.03
C GLN A 141 -17.81 21.41 7.80
N TYR A 142 -16.67 22.05 7.51
CA TYR A 142 -16.62 23.48 7.15
C TYR A 142 -17.40 23.81 5.86
N GLN A 143 -17.69 22.82 5.00
CA GLN A 143 -18.47 22.97 3.78
C GLN A 143 -19.98 22.81 3.97
N ARG A 144 -20.49 22.69 5.21
CA ARG A 144 -21.92 22.44 5.46
C ARG A 144 -22.79 23.53 4.81
N GLY A 145 -23.68 23.11 3.92
CA GLY A 145 -24.57 24.00 3.16
C GLY A 145 -23.98 24.58 1.86
N ARG A 146 -22.79 24.14 1.42
CA ARG A 146 -22.18 24.54 0.14
C ARG A 146 -21.98 23.32 -0.78
N TYR A 147 -22.17 23.53 -2.08
CA TYR A 147 -21.97 22.50 -3.11
C TYR A 147 -20.49 22.14 -3.23
N ILE A 148 -20.13 20.89 -2.91
CA ILE A 148 -18.78 20.36 -3.08
C ILE A 148 -18.63 19.85 -4.52
N PRO A 149 -17.75 20.44 -5.35
CA PRO A 149 -17.50 19.97 -6.70
C PRO A 149 -16.96 18.54 -6.70
N ILE A 150 -17.39 17.72 -7.67
CA ILE A 150 -17.05 16.29 -7.75
C ILE A 150 -15.54 16.02 -7.77
N GLY A 151 -14.73 16.94 -8.30
CA GLY A 151 -13.26 16.84 -8.27
C GLY A 151 -12.67 16.96 -6.87
N GLN A 152 -13.23 17.85 -6.04
CA GLN A 152 -12.86 17.97 -4.63
C GLN A 152 -13.35 16.77 -3.82
N ALA A 153 -14.55 16.26 -4.11
CA ALA A 153 -15.05 15.04 -3.49
C ALA A 153 -14.17 13.82 -3.83
N ASN A 154 -13.74 13.67 -5.09
CA ASN A 154 -12.84 12.61 -5.52
C ASN A 154 -11.44 12.75 -4.91
N TYR A 155 -10.97 13.98 -4.69
CA TYR A 155 -9.71 14.23 -3.99
C TYR A 155 -9.78 13.78 -2.53
N ILE A 156 -10.86 14.11 -1.82
CA ILE A 156 -11.09 13.68 -0.43
C ILE A 156 -11.20 12.15 -0.35
N ILE A 157 -11.95 11.53 -1.28
CA ILE A 157 -12.02 10.07 -1.41
C ILE A 157 -10.65 9.46 -1.64
N GLY A 158 -9.80 10.09 -2.46
CA GLY A 158 -8.43 9.65 -2.71
C GLY A 158 -7.53 9.76 -1.49
N GLN A 159 -7.66 10.81 -0.68
CA GLN A 159 -6.91 10.96 0.57
C GLN A 159 -7.31 9.90 1.61
N ILE A 160 -8.61 9.62 1.73
CA ILE A 160 -9.10 8.54 2.60
C ILE A 160 -8.62 7.18 2.11
N GLN A 161 -8.62 6.94 0.79
CA GLN A 161 -8.12 5.70 0.21
C GLN A 161 -6.60 5.52 0.42
N ALA A 162 -5.81 6.58 0.26
CA ALA A 162 -4.37 6.52 0.53
C ALA A 162 -4.07 6.21 2.00
N LEU A 163 -4.89 6.71 2.92
CA LEU A 163 -4.81 6.39 4.34
C LEU A 163 -5.16 4.91 4.60
N ILE A 164 -6.19 4.38 3.93
CA ILE A 164 -6.58 2.97 3.96
C ILE A 164 -5.46 2.06 3.45
N ASP A 165 -4.77 2.47 2.41
CA ASP A 165 -3.72 1.69 1.77
C ASP A 165 -2.47 1.64 2.66
N ALA A 166 -2.06 2.78 3.24
CA ALA A 166 -0.96 2.84 4.21
C ALA A 166 -1.20 1.99 5.47
N LEU A 167 -2.45 1.85 5.91
CA LEU A 167 -2.82 0.94 7.00
C LEU A 167 -2.66 -0.52 6.59
N ASN A 168 -3.02 -0.91 5.37
CA ASN A 168 -2.86 -2.29 4.89
C ASN A 168 -1.38 -2.70 4.82
N ASP A 169 -0.52 -1.78 4.40
CA ASP A 169 0.92 -2.04 4.28
C ASP A 169 1.56 -2.26 5.66
N GLY A 170 1.18 -1.45 6.66
CA GLY A 170 1.64 -1.64 8.05
C GLY A 170 1.17 -2.95 8.71
N ILE A 171 0.04 -3.51 8.25
CA ILE A 171 -0.50 -4.81 8.71
C ILE A 171 0.25 -5.98 8.04
N ALA A 172 0.61 -5.84 6.77
CA ALA A 172 1.40 -6.84 6.04
C ALA A 172 2.84 -6.99 6.58
N GLU A 173 3.46 -5.89 7.03
CA GLU A 173 4.78 -5.91 7.69
C GLU A 173 4.74 -6.58 9.08
N CYS A 174 3.63 -6.44 9.81
CA CYS A 174 3.44 -7.09 11.11
C CYS A 174 3.32 -8.62 10.98
N CYS A 175 2.58 -9.11 9.97
CA CYS A 175 2.41 -10.55 9.70
C CYS A 175 3.66 -11.23 9.11
N SER A 176 4.70 -10.48 8.74
CA SER A 176 5.96 -11.00 8.19
C SER A 176 7.15 -10.95 9.16
N GLY A 177 6.97 -10.45 10.39
CA GLY A 177 7.95 -10.54 11.49
C GLY A 177 9.22 -9.69 11.33
N ALA A 178 9.29 -8.79 10.35
CA ALA A 178 10.48 -7.99 10.08
C ALA A 178 10.40 -6.61 10.77
N ALA A 179 10.66 -6.58 12.08
CA ALA A 179 10.90 -5.32 12.76
C ALA A 179 12.26 -4.73 12.34
N ARG A 180 12.26 -3.66 11.54
CA ARG A 180 13.31 -2.62 11.51
C ARG A 180 12.85 -1.36 10.75
N GLY A 181 12.51 -0.30 11.48
CA GLY A 181 12.76 1.07 11.02
C GLY A 181 14.24 1.45 11.21
N PRO A 182 14.74 2.62 10.74
CA PRO A 182 14.08 3.76 10.10
C PRO A 182 14.50 4.04 8.63
N GLN A 183 13.68 4.84 7.94
CA GLN A 183 13.70 5.35 6.55
C GLN A 183 14.87 6.34 6.23
N PRO A 184 15.18 6.81 4.99
CA PRO A 184 14.78 6.44 3.61
C PRO A 184 15.93 6.13 2.62
N ALA A 185 15.68 5.27 1.62
CA ALA A 185 16.18 5.46 0.24
C ALA A 185 15.42 4.55 -0.73
N ASN A 186 14.76 5.17 -1.73
CA ASN A 186 14.22 4.60 -2.97
C ASN A 186 13.05 3.60 -2.84
N VAL A 187 11.83 4.10 -3.02
CA VAL A 187 10.59 3.33 -3.20
C VAL A 187 10.36 3.08 -4.70
N VAL A 188 10.03 1.85 -5.10
CA VAL A 188 9.44 1.52 -6.42
C VAL A 188 8.07 0.89 -6.16
N GLU A 189 7.02 1.59 -6.61
CA GLU A 189 5.59 1.34 -6.44
C GLU A 189 5.05 0.21 -7.36
N GLY A 190 3.91 -0.39 -6.96
CA GLY A 190 3.09 -1.24 -7.83
C GLY A 190 2.54 -0.48 -9.05
N SER A 191 2.34 -1.20 -10.17
CA SER A 191 2.06 -0.63 -11.49
C SER A 191 0.78 0.21 -11.53
N GLU A 192 0.90 1.53 -11.43
CA GLU A 192 -0.19 2.46 -11.70
C GLU A 192 -0.49 2.44 -13.22
N ALA A 193 -1.74 2.63 -13.65
CA ALA A 193 -2.06 2.58 -15.08
C ALA A 193 -1.58 3.85 -15.81
N LEU A 194 -1.37 3.77 -17.13
CA LEU A 194 -1.07 4.93 -17.97
C LEU A 194 -2.12 6.04 -17.74
N LYS A 195 -1.67 7.24 -17.36
CA LYS A 195 -2.53 8.40 -17.08
C LYS A 195 -2.02 9.64 -17.80
N LEU A 196 -2.93 10.56 -18.11
CA LEU A 196 -2.62 11.87 -18.70
C LEU A 196 -3.59 12.91 -18.15
N GLU A 197 -3.07 13.97 -17.56
CA GLU A 197 -3.81 15.10 -16.99
C GLU A 197 -3.20 16.42 -17.49
N VAL A 198 -4.06 17.43 -17.65
CA VAL A 198 -3.66 18.76 -18.12
C VAL A 198 -4.30 19.80 -17.22
N ALA A 199 -3.49 20.51 -16.43
CA ALA A 199 -3.93 21.48 -15.44
C ALA A 199 -2.92 22.64 -15.29
N PRO A 200 -3.39 23.89 -15.16
CA PRO A 200 -4.78 24.33 -15.22
C PRO A 200 -5.37 24.20 -16.65
N ASN A 201 -6.68 23.97 -16.75
CA ASN A 201 -7.40 23.94 -18.03
C ASN A 201 -8.83 24.47 -17.81
N PRO A 202 -9.25 25.60 -18.41
CA PRO A 202 -8.50 26.42 -19.36
C PRO A 202 -7.26 27.10 -18.77
N PHE A 203 -6.29 27.46 -19.63
CA PHE A 203 -5.08 28.17 -19.21
C PHE A 203 -4.86 29.45 -20.02
N ARG A 204 -4.13 30.42 -19.43
CA ARG A 204 -3.86 31.73 -20.05
C ARG A 204 -2.43 31.89 -20.55
N SER A 205 -1.45 31.56 -19.72
CA SER A 205 -0.02 31.69 -20.01
C SER A 205 0.65 30.34 -20.22
N GLU A 206 0.39 29.38 -19.34
CA GLU A 206 0.97 28.04 -19.39
C GLU A 206 0.05 26.99 -18.74
N THR A 207 0.23 25.74 -19.11
CA THR A 207 -0.43 24.59 -18.49
C THR A 207 0.56 23.45 -18.25
N GLY A 208 0.41 22.80 -17.10
CA GLY A 208 1.15 21.60 -16.76
C GLY A 208 0.45 20.37 -17.33
N ILE A 209 1.22 19.54 -18.02
CA ILE A 209 0.80 18.25 -18.54
C ILE A 209 1.48 17.18 -17.70
N GLN A 210 0.71 16.50 -16.87
CA GLN A 210 1.17 15.44 -15.97
C GLN A 210 0.76 14.08 -16.52
N PHE A 211 1.66 13.11 -16.52
CA PHE A 211 1.35 11.76 -16.99
C PHE A 211 2.08 10.72 -16.15
N TYR A 212 1.50 9.52 -16.05
CA TYR A 212 2.13 8.38 -15.40
C TYR A 212 2.41 7.30 -16.43
N LEU A 213 3.62 6.75 -16.43
CA LEU A 213 4.03 5.62 -17.26
C LEU A 213 4.10 4.33 -16.42
N PRO A 214 3.33 3.28 -16.74
CA PRO A 214 3.41 1.99 -16.05
C PRO A 214 4.77 1.32 -16.20
N ASP A 215 5.35 1.45 -17.39
CA ASP A 215 6.61 0.81 -17.74
C ASP A 215 7.54 1.86 -18.36
N ALA A 216 8.84 1.64 -18.19
CA ALA A 216 9.85 2.42 -18.88
C ALA A 216 9.82 2.11 -20.38
N GLY A 217 9.95 3.13 -21.23
CA GLY A 217 9.88 2.93 -22.66
C GLY A 217 9.78 4.22 -23.48
N PRO A 218 9.73 4.10 -24.81
CA PRO A 218 9.58 5.24 -25.69
C PRO A 218 8.21 5.91 -25.50
N ALA A 219 8.23 7.22 -25.27
CA ALA A 219 7.03 8.03 -25.09
C ALA A 219 7.08 9.29 -25.99
N SER A 220 5.97 9.60 -26.65
CA SER A 220 5.78 10.89 -27.34
C SER A 220 4.61 11.66 -26.75
N LEU A 221 4.82 12.96 -26.54
CA LEU A 221 3.81 13.90 -26.08
C LEU A 221 3.69 15.04 -27.09
N ASP A 222 2.58 15.06 -27.80
CA ASP A 222 2.35 15.92 -28.95
C ASP A 222 1.05 16.72 -28.78
N VAL A 223 1.00 17.94 -29.28
CA VAL A 223 -0.20 18.79 -29.29
C VAL A 223 -0.70 18.95 -30.73
N PHE A 224 -2.01 18.83 -30.91
CA PHE A 224 -2.70 18.89 -32.20
C PHE A 224 -3.80 19.95 -32.21
N ASN A 225 -4.05 20.54 -33.38
CA ASN A 225 -5.27 21.30 -33.63
C ASN A 225 -6.46 20.36 -33.92
N LEU A 226 -7.67 20.91 -34.06
CA LEU A 226 -8.89 20.13 -34.32
C LEU A 226 -8.92 19.49 -35.73
N GLN A 227 -8.05 19.91 -36.64
CA GLN A 227 -7.87 19.29 -37.96
C GLN A 227 -6.91 18.10 -37.90
N GLY A 228 -6.38 17.75 -36.72
CA GLY A 228 -5.44 16.65 -36.52
C GLY A 228 -4.01 16.95 -36.95
N GLN A 229 -3.68 18.21 -37.25
CA GLN A 229 -2.32 18.63 -37.54
C GLN A 229 -1.55 18.81 -36.24
N ARG A 230 -0.35 18.24 -36.15
CA ARG A 230 0.56 18.45 -35.00
C ARG A 230 1.06 19.89 -35.04
N VAL A 231 0.85 20.62 -33.95
CA VAL A 231 1.28 22.02 -33.79
C VAL A 231 2.50 22.17 -32.87
N ARG A 232 2.70 21.22 -31.94
CA ARG A 232 3.82 21.22 -30.99
C ARG A 232 4.22 19.77 -30.62
N SER A 233 5.50 19.49 -30.53
CA SER A 233 6.07 18.29 -29.89
C SER A 233 6.71 18.71 -28.56
N LEU A 234 6.25 18.14 -27.45
CA LEU A 234 6.76 18.44 -26.10
C LEU A 234 7.76 17.41 -25.60
N LEU A 235 7.73 16.21 -26.18
CA LEU A 235 8.56 15.07 -25.80
C LEU A 235 8.57 14.04 -26.94
N ALA A 236 9.72 13.45 -27.23
CA ALA A 236 9.85 12.24 -28.04
C ALA A 236 11.16 11.51 -27.66
N GLU A 237 11.14 10.83 -26.50
CA GLU A 237 12.32 10.16 -25.93
C GLU A 237 11.91 8.91 -25.14
N THR A 238 12.90 8.14 -24.67
CA THR A 238 12.68 7.03 -23.74
C THR A 238 12.64 7.57 -22.31
N LEU A 239 11.61 7.21 -21.54
CA LEU A 239 11.43 7.62 -20.15
C LEU A 239 11.35 6.41 -19.22
N ASP A 240 11.73 6.61 -17.97
CA ASP A 240 11.52 5.62 -16.90
C ASP A 240 10.04 5.50 -16.53
N ALA A 241 9.65 4.39 -15.89
CA ALA A 241 8.32 4.25 -15.28
C ALA A 241 8.11 5.30 -14.16
N GLY A 242 6.87 5.70 -13.92
CA GLY A 242 6.52 6.66 -12.89
C GLY A 242 5.87 7.95 -13.40
N ARG A 243 5.78 8.95 -12.52
CA ARG A 243 5.13 10.25 -12.81
C ARG A 243 6.09 11.19 -13.53
N HIS A 244 5.60 11.82 -14.59
CA HIS A 244 6.30 12.79 -15.40
C HIS A 244 5.45 14.04 -15.59
N ALA A 245 6.12 15.17 -15.82
CA ALA A 245 5.45 16.43 -16.14
C ALA A 245 6.18 17.18 -17.25
N ARG A 246 5.42 17.86 -18.10
CA ARG A 246 5.92 18.84 -19.09
C ARG A 246 5.04 20.08 -19.04
N GLN A 247 5.61 21.23 -19.38
CA GLN A 247 4.88 22.49 -19.47
C GLN A 247 4.60 22.83 -20.93
N TRP A 248 3.47 23.47 -21.19
CA TRP A 248 3.15 24.04 -22.48
C TRP A 248 2.62 25.46 -22.33
N ASP A 249 3.22 26.39 -23.06
CA ASP A 249 2.97 27.83 -23.04
C ASP A 249 2.00 28.30 -24.15
N GLY A 250 1.39 27.36 -24.87
CA GLY A 250 0.50 27.70 -25.99
C GLY A 250 1.24 28.16 -27.25
N THR A 251 2.51 27.79 -27.43
CA THR A 251 3.28 28.03 -28.66
C THR A 251 3.39 26.79 -29.55
N ALA A 252 3.66 27.01 -30.85
CA ALA A 252 4.01 25.98 -31.82
C ALA A 252 5.49 25.61 -31.75
N ASP A 253 5.94 24.57 -32.46
CA ASP A 253 7.36 24.15 -32.50
C ASP A 253 8.30 25.31 -32.91
N GLY A 254 7.87 26.19 -33.83
CA GLY A 254 8.63 27.38 -34.25
C GLY A 254 8.57 28.58 -33.28
N GLY A 255 8.05 28.40 -32.06
CA GLY A 255 7.89 29.47 -31.06
C GLY A 255 6.76 30.44 -31.33
N GLN A 256 6.01 30.25 -32.42
CA GLN A 256 4.86 31.10 -32.76
C GLN A 256 3.71 30.88 -31.77
N ALA A 257 3.13 31.98 -31.31
CA ALA A 257 2.03 32.00 -30.37
C ALA A 257 0.74 31.51 -31.04
N LEU A 258 0.15 30.41 -30.57
CA LEU A 258 -1.07 29.81 -31.17
C LEU A 258 -2.34 30.57 -30.78
N SER A 259 -3.38 30.58 -31.61
CA SER A 259 -4.64 31.28 -31.30
C SER A 259 -5.36 30.67 -30.09
N ALA A 260 -6.13 31.49 -29.37
CA ALA A 260 -7.05 30.98 -28.35
C ALA A 260 -8.02 29.97 -28.97
N GLY A 261 -8.28 28.88 -28.28
CA GLY A 261 -9.06 27.78 -28.84
C GLY A 261 -8.79 26.43 -28.17
N VAL A 262 -9.34 25.39 -28.78
CA VAL A 262 -9.24 24.02 -28.30
C VAL A 262 -8.15 23.27 -29.06
N TYR A 263 -7.30 22.58 -28.30
CA TYR A 263 -6.25 21.70 -28.80
C TYR A 263 -6.37 20.31 -28.17
N LEU A 264 -5.68 19.34 -28.74
CA LEU A 264 -5.61 17.97 -28.25
C LEU A 264 -4.17 17.64 -27.87
N VAL A 265 -3.94 17.27 -26.62
CA VAL A 265 -2.66 16.70 -26.14
C VAL A 265 -2.76 15.19 -26.28
N ARG A 266 -1.81 14.57 -26.97
CA ARG A 266 -1.73 13.12 -27.15
C ARG A 266 -0.44 12.59 -26.55
N LEU A 267 -0.58 11.65 -25.62
CA LEU A 267 0.50 10.81 -25.12
C LEU A 267 0.43 9.47 -25.84
N ARG A 268 1.54 9.04 -26.44
CA ARG A 268 1.68 7.72 -27.06
C ARG A 268 2.85 6.98 -26.42
N THR A 269 2.59 5.75 -26.01
CA THR A 269 3.55 4.83 -25.41
C THR A 269 3.30 3.42 -25.95
N GLU A 270 4.12 2.45 -25.56
CA GLU A 270 3.86 1.03 -25.86
C GLU A 270 2.61 0.51 -25.14
N ALA A 271 2.35 1.01 -23.93
CA ALA A 271 1.17 0.66 -23.14
C ALA A 271 -0.15 1.23 -23.70
N GLY A 272 -0.09 2.28 -24.54
CA GLY A 272 -1.27 2.79 -25.23
C GLY A 272 -1.19 4.25 -25.67
N VAL A 273 -2.35 4.79 -26.05
CA VAL A 273 -2.48 6.18 -26.49
C VAL A 273 -3.58 6.86 -25.68
N LEU A 274 -3.23 7.97 -25.04
CA LEU A 274 -4.17 8.83 -24.33
C LEU A 274 -4.27 10.19 -25.03
N VAL A 275 -5.48 10.74 -25.07
CA VAL A 275 -5.76 12.06 -25.63
C VAL A 275 -6.54 12.89 -24.62
N LYS A 276 -6.11 14.12 -24.37
CA LYS A 276 -6.81 15.10 -23.54
C LYS A 276 -7.07 16.38 -24.32
N LYS A 277 -8.28 16.89 -24.20
CA LYS A 277 -8.66 18.21 -24.70
C LYS A 277 -8.12 19.29 -23.76
N VAL A 278 -7.47 20.31 -24.32
CA VAL A 278 -6.97 21.47 -23.59
C VAL A 278 -7.48 22.76 -24.23
N SER A 279 -7.83 23.74 -23.39
CA SER A 279 -8.38 25.03 -23.83
C SER A 279 -7.39 26.15 -23.50
N LEU A 280 -6.89 26.83 -24.53
CA LEU A 280 -6.07 28.04 -24.40
C LEU A 280 -6.99 29.26 -24.44
N ALA A 281 -7.06 29.99 -23.33
CA ALA A 281 -7.84 31.21 -23.17
C ALA A 281 -6.88 32.40 -23.07
N ARG A 282 -6.65 33.12 -24.17
CA ARG A 282 -5.87 34.38 -24.12
C ARG A 282 -6.70 35.50 -23.51
#